data_AF-A0A6I1BWW2-F1
#
_entry.id   AF-A0A6I1BWW2-F1
#
_cell.length_a   1.000
_cell.length_b   1.000
_cell.length_c   1.000
_cell.angle_alpha   90.00
_cell.angle_beta   90.00
_cell.angle_gamma   90.00
#
_symmetry.space_group_name_H-M   'P 1'
#
loop_
_entity.id
_entity.type
_entity.pdbx_description
1 polymer ?
#
loop_
_entity_poly.entity_id
_entity_poly.type
_entity_poly.pdbx_seq_one_letter_code
_entity_poly.pdbx_strand_id
1 'polypeptide(L)'
;MGQQYSHLSSEERILIEKLHCEQHLSIRRTAERIGRDKSTVSRELRRGLWFASNENGSYRPYRPKRLKTGPWTSGPFYSALAAQRKADLRRRGSRKPRRMDSGPLRAWVLDALRRGWSPELIEGRLKAQCAGDPSMR
;
A
#
# COMPACT_ATOMS: atom_id res chain seq x y z
N MET A 1 1.71 1.73 30.84
CA MET A 1 0.47 1.94 30.07
C MET A 1 0.83 2.06 28.59
N GLY A 2 0.72 0.96 27.83
CA GLY A 2 1.15 0.92 26.43
C GLY A 2 0.24 1.77 25.55
N GLN A 3 0.81 2.69 24.76
CA GLN A 3 0.04 3.38 23.73
C GLN A 3 -0.43 2.34 22.72
N GLN A 4 -1.76 2.17 22.59
CA GLN A 4 -2.32 1.34 21.53
C GLN A 4 -1.93 1.91 20.17
N TYR A 5 -1.48 1.03 19.28
CA TYR A 5 -1.11 1.44 17.94
C TYR A 5 -2.36 1.89 17.16
N SER A 6 -2.44 3.18 16.85
CA SER A 6 -3.48 3.75 16.00
C SER A 6 -2.87 4.26 14.69
N HIS A 7 -3.51 3.93 13.57
CA HIS A 7 -3.10 4.46 12.26
C HIS A 7 -3.31 5.98 12.21
N LEU A 8 -2.50 6.67 11.40
CA LEU A 8 -2.74 8.06 11.08
C LEU A 8 -4.05 8.20 10.29
N SER A 9 -4.90 9.12 10.71
CA SER A 9 -6.12 9.52 10.01
C SER A 9 -5.78 10.36 8.77
N SER A 10 -6.76 10.55 7.89
CA SER A 10 -6.64 11.46 6.75
C SER A 10 -6.40 12.91 7.19
N GLU A 11 -7.06 13.35 8.27
CA GLU A 11 -6.89 14.69 8.83
C GLU A 11 -5.48 14.90 9.38
N GLU A 12 -4.95 13.93 10.12
CA GLU A 12 -3.58 13.99 10.65
C GLU A 12 -2.55 14.05 9.52
N ARG A 13 -2.77 13.32 8.41
CA ARG A 13 -1.91 13.43 7.22
C ARG A 13 -1.95 14.83 6.60
N ILE A 14 -3.14 15.44 6.50
CA ILE A 14 -3.30 16.82 6.00
C ILE A 14 -2.58 17.81 6.92
N LEU A 15 -2.66 17.62 8.24
CA LEU A 15 -1.92 18.44 9.20
C LEU A 15 -0.40 18.28 9.06
N ILE A 16 0.10 17.07 8.80
CA ILE A 16 1.53 16.85 8.51
C ILE A 16 1.96 17.66 7.28
N GLU A 17 1.18 17.61 6.18
CA GLU A 17 1.46 18.37 4.96
C GLU A 17 1.48 19.89 5.23
N LYS A 18 0.44 20.42 5.87
CA LYS A 18 0.36 21.86 6.21
C LYS A 18 1.50 22.32 7.12
N LEU A 19 1.76 21.60 8.20
CA LEU A 19 2.73 22.03 9.20
C LEU A 19 4.18 21.84 8.72
N HIS A 20 4.50 20.70 8.09
CA HIS A 20 5.87 20.38 7.72
C HIS A 20 6.25 20.91 6.33
N CYS A 21 5.34 20.84 5.35
CA CYS A 21 5.65 21.23 3.98
C CYS A 21 5.33 22.70 3.69
N GLU A 22 4.22 23.23 4.20
CA GLU A 22 3.86 24.64 3.95
C GLU A 22 4.48 25.60 4.98
N GLN A 23 4.48 25.22 6.26
CA GLN A 23 5.02 26.05 7.36
C GLN A 23 6.47 25.72 7.74
N HIS A 24 7.08 24.71 7.11
CA HIS A 24 8.46 24.28 7.37
C HIS A 24 8.79 23.99 8.84
N LEU A 25 7.79 23.56 9.63
CA LEU A 25 8.01 23.18 11.02
C LEU A 25 8.86 21.92 11.10
N SER A 26 9.67 21.83 12.15
CA SER A 26 10.45 20.62 12.42
C SER A 26 9.54 19.43 12.70
N ILE A 27 10.00 18.21 12.37
CA ILE A 27 9.27 16.96 12.62
C ILE A 27 8.76 16.88 14.06
N ARG A 28 9.57 17.36 15.02
CA ARG A 28 9.23 17.35 16.44
C ARG A 28 8.05 18.29 16.75
N ARG A 29 8.08 19.53 16.26
CA ARG A 29 6.97 20.49 16.44
C ARG A 29 5.70 20.04 15.73
N THR A 30 5.82 19.46 14.54
CA THR A 30 4.67 18.88 13.84
C THR A 30 4.04 17.75 14.65
N ALA A 31 4.85 16.87 15.22
CA ALA A 31 4.38 15.76 16.04
C ALA A 31 3.69 16.23 17.33
N GLU A 32 4.29 17.22 18.03
CA GLU A 32 3.70 17.86 19.22
C GLU A 32 2.33 18.47 18.92
N ARG A 33 2.19 19.16 17.79
CA ARG A 33 0.95 19.84 17.40
C ARG A 33 -0.17 18.89 16.97
N ILE A 34 0.18 17.70 16.49
CA ILE A 34 -0.77 16.64 16.12
C ILE A 34 -1.04 15.70 17.32
N GLY A 35 -0.26 15.79 18.40
CA GLY A 35 -0.37 14.88 19.55
C GLY A 35 0.13 13.47 19.23
N ARG A 36 1.12 13.33 18.34
CA ARG A 36 1.72 12.05 17.94
C ARG A 36 3.20 12.00 18.26
N ASP A 37 3.76 10.79 18.30
CA ASP A 37 5.20 10.63 18.46
C ASP A 37 5.98 11.11 17.22
N LYS A 38 7.17 11.68 17.44
CA LYS A 38 8.06 12.16 16.37
C LYS A 38 8.43 11.07 15.36
N SER A 39 8.54 9.81 15.80
CA SER A 39 8.86 8.69 14.92
C SER A 39 7.69 8.36 14.00
N THR A 40 6.44 8.62 14.42
CA THR A 40 5.25 8.45 13.58
C THR A 40 5.28 9.41 12.40
N VAL A 41 5.53 10.71 12.66
CA VAL A 41 5.65 11.73 11.61
C VAL A 41 6.84 11.45 10.70
N SER A 42 8.02 11.12 11.26
CA SER A 42 9.21 10.78 10.47
C SER A 42 8.99 9.58 9.55
N ARG A 43 8.33 8.51 10.03
CA ARG A 43 8.03 7.33 9.22
C ARG A 43 7.00 7.66 8.14
N GLU A 44 5.98 8.44 8.46
CA GLU A 44 4.94 8.84 7.49
C GLU A 44 5.54 9.64 6.35
N LEU A 45 6.34 10.67 6.67
CA LEU A 45 7.06 11.46 5.67
C LEU A 45 7.92 10.55 4.80
N ARG A 46 8.79 9.71 5.38
CA ARG A 46 9.65 8.77 4.63
C ARG A 46 8.89 7.81 3.71
N ARG A 47 7.71 7.33 4.12
CA ARG A 47 6.87 6.41 3.33
C ARG A 47 6.09 7.11 2.21
N GLY A 48 5.74 8.38 2.44
CA GLY A 48 4.86 9.17 1.59
C GLY A 48 5.58 9.94 0.48
N LEU A 49 6.90 10.12 0.58
CA LEU A 49 7.74 10.87 -0.36
C LEU A 49 7.38 10.56 -1.82
N TRP A 50 7.14 11.62 -2.57
CA TRP A 50 6.76 11.65 -3.97
C TRP A 50 7.80 12.46 -4.73
N PHE A 51 8.36 11.87 -5.78
CA PHE A 51 9.30 12.58 -6.65
C PHE A 51 8.52 13.35 -7.71
N ALA A 52 8.87 14.61 -7.93
CA ALA A 52 8.42 15.31 -9.13
C ALA A 52 9.10 14.64 -10.33
N SER A 53 8.32 14.18 -11.31
CA SER A 53 8.83 13.71 -12.60
C SER A 53 8.49 14.72 -13.69
N ASN A 54 9.37 14.84 -14.69
CA ASN A 54 9.13 15.61 -15.92
C ASN A 54 8.32 14.82 -16.97
N GLU A 55 7.68 13.72 -16.57
CA GLU A 55 6.84 12.92 -17.47
C GLU A 55 5.62 13.72 -17.94
N ASN A 56 5.24 13.54 -19.21
CA ASN A 56 4.16 14.29 -19.83
C ASN A 56 2.84 14.12 -19.06
N GLY A 57 2.18 15.25 -18.76
CA GLY A 57 1.01 15.32 -17.88
C GLY A 57 -0.25 14.61 -18.41
N SER A 58 -0.25 14.13 -19.66
CA SER A 58 -1.33 13.34 -20.25
C SER A 58 -1.44 11.93 -19.66
N TYR A 59 -0.38 11.40 -19.05
CA TYR A 59 -0.34 10.00 -18.61
C TYR A 59 -0.72 9.78 -17.13
N ARG A 60 -0.91 10.83 -16.32
CA ARG A 60 -1.22 10.71 -14.87
C ARG A 60 -2.41 11.58 -14.46
N PRO A 61 -3.63 11.02 -14.27
CA PRO A 61 -4.86 11.79 -14.01
C PRO A 61 -4.96 12.47 -12.64
N TYR A 62 -3.87 12.56 -11.86
CA TYR A 62 -3.85 13.19 -10.53
C TYR A 62 -2.63 14.09 -10.32
N ARG A 63 -2.18 14.78 -11.36
CA ARG A 63 -1.07 15.73 -11.30
C ARG A 63 -1.57 17.12 -10.87
N PRO A 64 -1.11 17.68 -9.74
CA PRO A 64 -1.24 19.11 -9.49
C PRO A 64 -0.54 19.89 -10.61
N LYS A 65 -1.25 20.81 -11.29
CA LYS A 65 -0.72 21.61 -12.42
C LYS A 65 0.59 22.36 -12.11
N ARG A 66 0.90 22.58 -10.82
CA ARG A 66 2.06 23.33 -10.33
C ARG A 66 3.39 22.54 -10.30
N LEU A 67 3.37 21.22 -10.51
CA LEU A 67 4.58 20.38 -10.44
C LEU A 67 5.24 20.17 -11.82
N LYS A 68 5.75 21.23 -12.46
CA LYS A 68 6.87 21.05 -13.41
C LYS A 68 8.14 20.88 -12.58
N THR A 69 9.05 19.98 -12.96
CA THR A 69 10.36 19.87 -12.29
C THR A 69 11.15 21.11 -12.69
N GLY A 70 11.28 22.05 -11.77
CA GLY A 70 12.24 23.13 -11.80
C GLY A 70 13.28 22.89 -10.70
N PRO A 71 14.34 23.70 -10.62
CA PRO A 71 15.45 23.50 -9.69
C PRO A 71 15.00 23.29 -8.22
N TRP A 72 13.88 23.90 -7.83
CA TRP A 72 13.28 23.82 -6.48
C TRP A 72 12.24 22.71 -6.26
N THR A 73 11.80 21.99 -7.30
CA THR A 73 10.90 20.82 -7.19
C THR A 73 11.61 19.48 -7.43
N SER A 74 12.93 19.50 -7.61
CA SER A 74 13.81 18.34 -7.81
C SER A 74 13.85 17.37 -6.62
N GLY A 75 13.35 17.79 -5.45
CA GLY A 75 13.35 17.02 -4.21
C GLY A 75 12.05 16.26 -3.97
N PRO A 76 12.09 15.13 -3.23
CA PRO A 76 10.88 14.39 -2.89
C PRO A 76 9.97 15.21 -1.95
N PHE A 77 8.70 15.33 -2.32
CA PHE A 77 7.66 16.07 -1.60
C PHE A 77 6.69 15.12 -0.90
N TYR A 78 6.17 15.50 0.27
CA TYR A 78 5.12 14.74 0.95
C TYR A 78 3.75 15.32 0.62
N SER A 79 2.84 14.49 0.10
CA SER A 79 1.43 14.87 -0.10
C SER A 79 0.51 13.95 0.71
N ALA A 80 -0.38 14.54 1.50
CA ALA A 80 -1.31 13.80 2.36
C ALA A 80 -2.25 12.92 1.52
N LEU A 81 -2.75 13.45 0.41
CA LEU A 81 -3.65 12.72 -0.49
C LEU A 81 -2.97 11.48 -1.08
N ALA A 82 -1.72 11.61 -1.52
CA ALA A 82 -0.95 10.50 -2.06
C ALA A 82 -0.63 9.46 -0.97
N ALA A 83 -0.27 9.92 0.23
CA ALA A 83 0.00 9.05 1.37
C ALA A 83 -1.25 8.25 1.79
N GLN A 84 -2.42 8.89 1.82
CA GLN A 84 -3.70 8.25 2.10
C GLN A 84 -4.02 7.17 1.05
N ARG A 85 -3.95 7.51 -0.25
CA ARG A 85 -4.18 6.53 -1.33
C ARG A 85 -3.23 5.33 -1.23
N LYS A 86 -1.94 5.55 -0.97
CA LYS A 86 -0.97 4.47 -0.75
C LYS A 86 -1.35 3.60 0.46
N ALA A 87 -1.84 4.21 1.55
CA ALA A 87 -2.31 3.47 2.72
C ALA A 87 -3.55 2.60 2.39
N ASP A 88 -4.51 3.15 1.65
CA ASP A 88 -5.71 2.42 1.23
C ASP A 88 -5.39 1.29 0.26
N LEU A 89 -4.47 1.49 -0.67
CA LEU A 89 -3.99 0.43 -1.57
C LEU A 89 -3.35 -0.73 -0.79
N ARG A 90 -2.52 -0.44 0.22
CA ARG A 90 -1.95 -1.49 1.08
C ARG A 90 -3.02 -2.21 1.87
N ARG A 91 -4.00 -1.49 2.40
CA ARG A 91 -5.15 -2.09 3.12
C ARG A 91 -5.94 -3.02 2.21
N ARG A 92 -6.17 -2.63 0.95
CA ARG A 92 -6.84 -3.46 -0.07
C ARG A 92 -5.98 -4.67 -0.46
N GLY A 93 -4.70 -4.47 -0.73
CA GLY A 93 -3.77 -5.52 -1.16
C GLY A 93 -3.36 -6.53 -0.08
N SER A 94 -3.60 -6.22 1.20
CA SER A 94 -3.30 -7.15 2.31
C SER A 94 -4.17 -8.41 2.30
N ARG A 95 -5.29 -8.41 1.58
CA ARG A 95 -6.16 -9.58 1.42
C ARG A 95 -5.87 -10.23 0.08
N LYS A 96 -4.70 -10.86 -0.06
CA LYS A 96 -4.50 -11.81 -1.16
C LYS A 96 -5.45 -12.98 -0.92
N PRO A 97 -6.27 -13.39 -1.90
CA PRO A 97 -7.04 -14.62 -1.78
C PRO A 97 -6.06 -15.75 -1.47
N ARG A 98 -6.38 -16.56 -0.46
CA ARG A 98 -5.64 -17.78 -0.17
C ARG A 98 -5.87 -18.73 -1.34
N ARG A 99 -4.89 -19.58 -1.63
CA ARG A 99 -4.99 -20.57 -2.71
C ARG A 99 -6.29 -21.40 -2.65
N MET A 100 -6.77 -21.73 -1.45
CA MET A 100 -8.00 -22.51 -1.24
C MET A 100 -9.30 -21.69 -1.21
N ASP A 101 -9.25 -20.39 -1.50
CA ASP A 101 -10.45 -19.54 -1.61
C ASP A 101 -11.17 -19.74 -2.95
N SER A 102 -10.50 -20.32 -3.96
CA SER A 102 -11.13 -20.73 -5.21
C SER A 102 -11.96 -21.99 -5.02
N GLY A 103 -13.28 -21.86 -5.19
CA GLY A 103 -14.24 -22.97 -5.09
C GLY A 103 -13.88 -24.18 -5.97
N PRO A 104 -13.50 -23.99 -7.25
CA PRO A 104 -13.12 -25.09 -8.15
C PRO A 104 -11.89 -25.87 -7.65
N LEU A 105 -10.81 -25.18 -7.25
CA LEU A 105 -9.61 -25.82 -6.74
C LEU A 105 -9.89 -26.60 -5.46
N ARG A 106 -10.64 -26.00 -4.53
CA ARG A 106 -11.01 -26.64 -3.27
C ARG A 106 -11.85 -27.90 -3.51
N ALA A 107 -12.81 -27.86 -4.42
CA ALA A 107 -13.61 -29.03 -4.78
C ALA A 107 -12.76 -30.16 -5.37
N TRP A 108 -11.85 -29.84 -6.27
CA TRP A 108 -10.95 -30.81 -6.89
C TRP A 108 -9.98 -31.46 -5.88
N VAL A 109 -9.38 -30.67 -4.99
CA VAL A 109 -8.51 -31.18 -3.92
C VAL A 109 -9.28 -32.12 -3.00
N LEU A 110 -10.52 -31.78 -2.63
CA LEU A 110 -11.36 -32.63 -1.79
C LEU A 110 -11.73 -33.95 -2.49
N ASP A 111 -12.02 -33.92 -3.79
CA ASP A 111 -12.29 -35.14 -4.58
C ASP A 111 -11.05 -36.04 -4.69
N ALA A 112 -9.87 -35.45 -4.93
CA ALA A 112 -8.60 -36.17 -4.98
C ALA A 112 -8.23 -36.83 -3.64
N LEU A 113 -8.47 -36.14 -2.52
CA LEU A 113 -8.28 -36.70 -1.18
C LEU A 113 -9.24 -37.87 -0.91
N ARG A 114 -10.50 -37.76 -1.33
CA ARG A 114 -11.48 -38.87 -1.22
C ARG A 114 -11.08 -40.10 -2.04
N ARG A 115 -10.37 -39.89 -3.16
CA ARG A 115 -9.79 -40.96 -3.99
C ARG A 115 -8.48 -41.53 -3.42
N GLY A 116 -8.05 -41.07 -2.25
CA GLY A 116 -6.84 -41.57 -1.57
C GLY A 116 -5.52 -41.03 -2.12
N TRP A 117 -5.53 -39.93 -2.88
CA TRP A 117 -4.28 -39.35 -3.37
C TRP A 117 -3.52 -38.64 -2.24
N SER A 118 -2.19 -38.78 -2.22
CA SER A 118 -1.34 -38.04 -1.28
C SER A 118 -1.27 -36.57 -1.67
N PRO A 119 -1.05 -35.64 -0.70
CA PRO A 119 -0.90 -34.22 -0.98
C PRO A 119 0.17 -33.89 -2.04
N GLU A 120 1.25 -34.67 -2.08
CA GLU A 120 2.34 -34.54 -3.05
C GLU A 120 1.90 -34.91 -4.47
N LEU A 121 1.12 -35.99 -4.61
CA LEU A 121 0.53 -36.39 -5.88
C LEU A 121 -0.50 -35.37 -6.38
N ILE A 122 -1.27 -34.79 -5.46
CA ILE A 122 -2.23 -33.72 -5.76
C ILE A 122 -1.48 -32.49 -6.29
N GLU A 123 -0.38 -32.08 -5.65
CA GLU A 123 0.41 -30.94 -6.12
C GLU A 123 1.03 -31.17 -7.51
N GLY A 124 1.60 -32.36 -7.75
CA GLY A 124 2.18 -32.72 -9.03
C GLY A 124 1.14 -32.79 -10.15
N ARG A 125 0.01 -33.44 -9.89
CA ARG A 125 -1.08 -33.58 -10.88
C ARG A 125 -1.80 -32.27 -11.13
N LEU A 126 -1.96 -31.41 -10.13
CA LEU A 126 -2.58 -30.10 -10.28
C LEU A 126 -1.81 -29.24 -11.29
N LYS A 127 -0.47 -29.25 -11.23
CA LYS A 127 0.38 -28.53 -12.19
C LYS A 127 0.27 -29.09 -13.61
N ALA A 128 0.11 -30.41 -13.75
CA ALA A 128 0.03 -31.07 -15.06
C ALA A 128 -1.37 -30.98 -15.70
N GLN A 129 -2.44 -31.14 -14.92
CA GLN A 129 -3.82 -31.23 -15.41
C GLN A 129 -4.51 -29.86 -15.51
N CYS A 130 -4.05 -28.87 -14.74
CA CYS A 130 -4.71 -27.57 -14.64
C CYS A 130 -3.79 -26.39 -15.04
N ALA A 131 -2.73 -26.66 -15.82
CA ALA A 131 -1.71 -25.66 -16.21
C ALA A 131 -2.28 -24.37 -16.85
N GLY A 132 -3.44 -24.44 -17.50
CA GLY A 132 -4.05 -23.34 -18.25
C GLY A 132 -5.28 -22.68 -17.59
N ASP A 133 -5.77 -23.18 -16.46
CA ASP A 133 -7.00 -22.66 -15.84
C ASP A 133 -6.68 -21.68 -14.69
N PRO A 134 -6.99 -20.37 -14.84
CA PRO A 134 -6.75 -19.38 -13.79
C PRO A 134 -7.55 -19.63 -12.51
N SER A 135 -8.66 -20.39 -12.58
CA SER A 135 -9.50 -20.72 -11.43
C SER A 135 -8.90 -21.83 -10.54
N MET A 136 -7.85 -22.50 -11.03
CA MET A 136 -7.13 -23.59 -10.35
C MET A 136 -5.77 -23.15 -9.76
N ARG A 137 -5.51 -21.82 -9.72
CA ARG A 137 -4.29 -21.20 -9.20
C ARG A 137 -4.42 -20.62 -7.80
#